data_AF-A0A850QR27-F1
#
_entry.id   AF-A0A850QR27-F1
#
_cell.length_a   1.000
_cell.length_b   1.000
_cell.length_c   1.000
_cell.angle_alpha   90.00
_cell.angle_beta   90.00
_cell.angle_gamma   90.00
#
_symmetry.space_group_name_H-M   'P 1'
#
loop_
_entity.id
_entity.type
_entity.pdbx_description
1 polymer ?
#
loop_
_entity_poly.entity_id
_entity_poly.type
_entity_poly.pdbx_seq_one_letter_code
_entity_poly.pdbx_strand_id
1 'polypeptide(L)'
;VPVFVRGMSAFAEGVGEKLQSAEPEEKWFLVAKPDVSIATVDIFTHPELKRDSKKRPLNALLAGVYENDCEKIVRTLYPEVDKALSWLLEYAPSRLTGTGACVFAEFQTEQEAKSILSKLPNWLHGFVAKGVNTSPLMHTLTTHSLEQ
;
A
#
# COMPACT_ATOMS: atom_id res chain seq x y z
N VAL A 1 13.10 -1.83 5.95
CA VAL A 1 14.46 -1.74 5.35
C VAL A 1 14.80 -2.93 4.46
N PRO A 2 14.71 -4.21 4.92
CA PRO A 2 15.24 -5.34 4.14
C PRO A 2 14.69 -5.49 2.71
N VAL A 3 13.40 -5.23 2.50
CA VAL A 3 12.77 -5.28 1.15
C VAL A 3 13.37 -4.25 0.18
N PHE A 4 13.66 -3.04 0.65
CA PHE A 4 14.28 -2.00 -0.18
C PHE A 4 15.71 -2.34 -0.58
N VAL A 5 16.47 -2.96 0.33
CA VAL A 5 17.84 -3.40 0.06
C VAL A 5 17.88 -4.55 -0.95
N ARG A 6 16.94 -5.50 -0.86
CA ARG A 6 16.82 -6.58 -1.85
C ARG A 6 16.34 -6.10 -3.21
N GLY A 7 15.58 -5.00 -3.24
CA GLY A 7 15.23 -4.30 -4.47
C GLY A 7 14.23 -5.01 -5.37
N MET A 8 13.50 -5.99 -4.84
CA MET A 8 12.43 -6.71 -5.55
C MET A 8 11.16 -6.74 -4.68
N SER A 9 10.00 -6.75 -5.32
CA SER A 9 8.72 -7.09 -4.68
C SER A 9 8.84 -8.43 -3.96
N ALA A 10 8.33 -8.49 -2.73
CA ALA A 10 8.49 -9.65 -1.88
C ALA A 10 7.28 -9.84 -0.97
N PHE A 11 6.95 -11.11 -0.73
CA PHE A 11 6.13 -11.53 0.39
C PHE A 11 6.99 -11.58 1.66
N ALA A 12 6.52 -10.91 2.71
CA ALA A 12 7.20 -10.83 3.99
C ALA A 12 6.41 -11.57 5.06
N GLU A 13 7.09 -12.42 5.84
CA GLU A 13 6.52 -13.10 6.99
C GLU A 13 7.47 -13.08 8.21
N GLY A 14 7.11 -13.80 9.27
CA GLY A 14 7.79 -13.70 10.57
C GLY A 14 7.43 -12.38 11.24
N VAL A 15 8.44 -11.61 11.63
CA VAL A 15 8.33 -10.19 12.02
C VAL A 15 8.73 -9.25 10.87
N GLY A 16 8.79 -9.75 9.63
CA GLY A 16 9.18 -9.02 8.43
C GLY A 16 10.63 -9.28 7.97
N GLU A 17 11.31 -10.25 8.58
CA GLU A 17 12.68 -10.66 8.27
C GLU A 17 12.76 -11.72 7.17
N LYS A 18 11.71 -12.54 7.02
CA LYS A 18 11.64 -13.60 6.02
C LYS A 18 11.01 -13.06 4.75
N LEU A 19 11.84 -12.85 3.74
CA LEU A 19 11.42 -12.30 2.45
C LEU A 19 11.51 -13.37 1.37
N GLN A 20 10.39 -13.63 0.69
CA GLN A 20 10.30 -14.45 -0.50
C GLN A 20 9.94 -13.55 -1.69
N SER A 21 10.71 -13.59 -2.78
CA SER A 21 10.38 -12.80 -3.99
C SER A 21 8.99 -13.14 -4.51
N ALA A 22 8.27 -12.10 -4.97
CA ALA A 22 6.92 -12.22 -5.51
C ALA A 22 6.73 -11.21 -6.65
N GLU A 23 5.80 -11.54 -7.56
CA GLU A 23 5.47 -10.71 -8.72
C GLU A 23 3.96 -10.40 -8.71
N PRO A 24 3.49 -9.53 -7.79
CA PRO A 24 2.14 -9.02 -7.88
C PRO A 24 1.93 -8.23 -9.17
N GLU A 25 0.68 -8.07 -9.57
CA GLU A 25 0.30 -7.25 -10.74
C GLU A 25 0.77 -5.80 -10.56
N GLU A 26 1.50 -5.28 -11.55
CA GLU A 26 1.94 -3.88 -11.58
C GLU A 26 0.79 -2.96 -12.00
N LYS A 27 0.09 -2.39 -11.02
CA LYS A 27 -1.01 -1.44 -11.23
C LYS A 27 -0.56 0.02 -11.11
N TRP A 28 -1.44 0.92 -11.54
CA TRP A 28 -1.35 2.34 -11.19
C TRP A 28 -2.11 2.60 -9.90
N PHE A 29 -1.54 3.46 -9.06
CA PHE A 29 -2.09 3.79 -7.76
C PHE A 29 -2.30 5.28 -7.66
N LEU A 30 -3.48 5.68 -7.20
CA LEU A 30 -3.65 6.98 -6.57
C LEU A 30 -3.43 6.80 -5.08
N VAL A 31 -2.35 7.38 -4.55
CA VAL A 31 -2.03 7.36 -3.13
C VAL A 31 -2.52 8.67 -2.53
N ALA A 32 -3.37 8.59 -1.52
CA ALA A 32 -3.90 9.74 -0.81
C ALA A 32 -3.43 9.76 0.65
N LYS A 33 -3.03 10.93 1.12
CA LYS A 33 -2.56 11.20 2.47
C LYS A 33 -3.54 12.16 3.17
N PRO A 34 -4.38 11.65 4.08
CA PRO A 34 -5.15 12.49 5.00
C PRO A 34 -4.21 13.25 5.94
N ASP A 35 -4.62 14.44 6.39
CA ASP A 35 -3.83 15.29 7.29
C ASP A 35 -3.91 14.82 8.75
N VAL A 36 -3.38 13.62 8.99
CA VAL A 36 -3.30 13.01 10.32
C VAL A 36 -2.04 12.15 10.43
N SER A 37 -1.45 12.11 11.63
CA SER A 37 -0.31 11.25 11.96
C SER A 37 -0.78 10.10 12.83
N ILE A 38 -0.35 8.88 12.51
CA ILE A 38 -0.71 7.67 13.23
C ILE A 38 0.57 7.01 13.70
N ALA A 39 0.72 6.84 15.02
CA ALA A 39 1.83 6.09 15.55
C ALA A 39 1.55 4.60 15.37
N THR A 40 2.48 3.89 14.74
CA THR A 40 2.39 2.44 14.50
C THR A 40 2.14 1.65 15.79
N VAL A 41 2.69 2.10 16.92
CA VAL A 41 2.50 1.47 18.23
C VAL A 41 1.03 1.51 18.69
N ASP A 42 0.30 2.58 18.41
CA ASP A 42 -1.10 2.74 18.85
C ASP A 42 -1.98 1.70 18.16
N ILE A 43 -1.75 1.46 16.87
CA ILE A 43 -2.48 0.44 16.11
C ILE A 43 -2.13 -0.97 16.58
N PHE A 44 -0.83 -1.28 16.73
CA PHE A 44 -0.41 -2.63 17.13
C PHE A 44 -0.78 -2.99 18.57
N THR A 45 -0.91 -2.02 19.46
CA THR A 45 -1.31 -2.22 20.86
C THR A 45 -2.83 -2.17 21.07
N HIS A 46 -3.60 -1.75 20.06
CA HIS A 46 -5.07 -1.67 20.18
C HIS A 46 -5.69 -3.04 20.50
N PRO A 47 -6.56 -3.15 21.52
CA PRO A 47 -7.09 -4.44 21.97
C PRO A 47 -7.90 -5.15 20.88
N GLU A 48 -8.64 -4.41 20.06
CA GLU A 48 -9.50 -4.96 19.00
C GLU A 48 -8.78 -5.26 17.67
N LEU A 49 -7.46 -5.03 17.58
CA LEU A 49 -6.72 -5.38 16.37
C LEU A 49 -6.82 -6.90 16.12
N LYS A 50 -7.21 -7.28 14.91
CA LYS A 50 -7.30 -8.66 14.46
C LYS A 50 -5.91 -9.31 14.45
N ARG A 51 -5.75 -10.42 15.17
CA ARG A 51 -4.47 -11.12 15.40
C ARG A 51 -4.52 -12.62 15.09
N ASP A 52 -5.63 -13.09 14.56
CA ASP A 52 -5.94 -14.49 14.31
C ASP A 52 -6.14 -14.81 12.82
N SER A 53 -5.72 -13.91 11.93
CA SER A 53 -5.68 -14.15 10.49
C SER A 53 -4.89 -15.42 10.18
N LYS A 54 -5.57 -16.38 9.52
CA LYS A 54 -4.99 -17.68 9.20
C LYS A 54 -3.79 -17.52 8.28
N LYS A 55 -2.68 -18.19 8.62
CA LYS A 55 -1.53 -18.34 7.73
C LYS A 55 -1.96 -19.08 6.47
N ARG A 56 -1.59 -18.54 5.31
CA ARG A 56 -1.88 -19.09 3.99
C ARG A 56 -0.60 -19.07 3.15
N PRO A 57 -0.43 -20.02 2.21
CA PRO A 57 0.72 -20.01 1.32
C PRO A 57 0.63 -18.83 0.33
N LEU A 58 1.78 -18.38 -0.17
CA LEU A 58 1.90 -17.20 -1.05
C LEU A 58 0.96 -17.26 -2.27
N ASN A 59 0.88 -18.41 -2.94
CA ASN A 59 0.00 -18.59 -4.11
C ASN A 59 -1.48 -18.35 -3.77
N ALA A 60 -1.95 -18.79 -2.60
CA ALA A 60 -3.31 -18.55 -2.14
C ALA A 60 -3.54 -17.08 -1.75
N LEU A 61 -2.50 -16.39 -1.28
CA LEU A 61 -2.56 -14.96 -0.98
C LEU A 61 -2.63 -14.12 -2.26
N LEU A 62 -1.77 -14.39 -3.24
CA LEU A 62 -1.73 -13.68 -4.53
C LEU A 62 -3.02 -13.86 -5.35
N ALA A 63 -3.65 -15.03 -5.26
CA ALA A 63 -4.93 -15.30 -5.93
C ALA A 63 -6.16 -14.80 -5.14
N GLY A 64 -5.96 -14.38 -3.89
CA GLY A 64 -7.04 -13.97 -2.99
C GLY A 64 -7.39 -12.48 -3.10
N VAL A 65 -8.42 -12.09 -2.36
CA VAL A 65 -8.72 -10.68 -2.13
C VAL A 65 -7.69 -10.10 -1.17
N TYR A 66 -7.13 -8.95 -1.53
CA TYR A 66 -6.19 -8.21 -0.69
C TYR A 66 -6.94 -7.41 0.36
N GLU A 67 -6.49 -7.50 1.60
CA GLU A 67 -7.06 -6.82 2.76
C GLU A 67 -5.92 -6.33 3.66
N ASN A 68 -6.21 -5.36 4.51
CA ASN A 68 -5.31 -4.90 5.56
C ASN A 68 -6.02 -5.00 6.91
N ASP A 69 -5.58 -5.91 7.77
CA ASP A 69 -6.20 -6.15 9.09
C ASP A 69 -6.16 -4.90 10.01
N CYS A 70 -5.27 -3.93 9.74
CA CYS A 70 -5.22 -2.65 10.48
C CYS A 70 -6.33 -1.68 10.06
N GLU A 71 -6.89 -1.83 8.87
CA GLU A 71 -7.78 -0.85 8.25
C GLU A 71 -9.02 -0.57 9.10
N LYS A 72 -9.68 -1.62 9.62
CA LYS A 72 -10.88 -1.45 10.45
C LYS A 72 -10.63 -0.58 11.68
N ILE A 73 -9.52 -0.84 12.38
CA ILE A 73 -9.14 -0.08 13.58
C ILE A 73 -8.79 1.35 13.20
N VAL A 74 -7.98 1.55 12.15
CA VAL A 74 -7.56 2.88 11.71
C VAL A 74 -8.77 3.73 11.30
N ARG A 75 -9.72 3.17 10.54
CA ARG A 75 -10.96 3.88 10.16
C ARG A 75 -11.81 4.27 11.37
N THR A 76 -11.83 3.42 12.40
CA THR A 76 -12.61 3.66 13.62
C THR A 76 -12.01 4.79 14.46
N LEU A 77 -10.67 4.83 14.57
CA LEU A 77 -9.96 5.78 15.41
C LEU A 77 -9.68 7.12 14.73
N TYR A 78 -9.56 7.14 13.40
CA TYR A 78 -9.14 8.31 12.63
C TYR A 78 -10.16 8.62 11.51
N PRO A 79 -11.18 9.46 11.80
CA PRO A 79 -12.22 9.82 10.84
C PRO A 79 -11.71 10.42 9.53
N GLU A 80 -10.56 11.09 9.55
CA GLU A 80 -9.90 11.63 8.34
C GLU A 80 -9.48 10.51 7.38
N VAL A 81 -9.02 9.37 7.92
CA VAL A 81 -8.68 8.20 7.13
C VAL A 81 -9.94 7.52 6.61
N ASP A 82 -10.97 7.37 7.44
CA ASP A 82 -12.25 6.79 7.01
C ASP A 82 -12.90 7.62 5.89
N LYS A 83 -12.88 8.94 6.02
CA LYS A 83 -13.39 9.87 5.00
C LYS A 83 -12.59 9.76 3.70
N ALA A 84 -11.26 9.70 3.77
CA ALA A 84 -10.42 9.54 2.58
C ALA A 84 -10.64 8.20 1.89
N LEU A 85 -10.69 7.11 2.65
CA LEU A 85 -10.93 5.79 2.11
C LEU A 85 -12.32 5.68 1.49
N SER A 86 -13.36 6.17 2.18
CA SER A 86 -14.73 6.17 1.68
C SER A 86 -14.84 6.97 0.38
N TRP A 87 -14.16 8.12 0.29
CA TRP A 87 -14.12 8.91 -0.94
C TRP A 87 -13.48 8.14 -2.10
N LEU A 88 -12.38 7.40 -1.86
CA LEU A 88 -11.72 6.61 -2.91
C LEU A 88 -12.53 5.39 -3.35
N LEU A 89 -13.24 4.74 -2.42
CA LEU A 89 -14.06 3.55 -2.68
C LEU A 89 -15.21 3.81 -3.66
N GLU A 90 -15.66 5.05 -3.81
CA GLU A 90 -16.63 5.45 -4.83
C GLU A 90 -16.09 5.32 -6.27
N TYR A 91 -14.77 5.22 -6.44
CA TYR A 91 -14.13 5.21 -7.76
C TYR A 91 -13.40 3.91 -8.08
N ALA A 92 -12.75 3.28 -7.08
CA ALA A 92 -11.92 2.11 -7.30
C ALA A 92 -11.69 1.30 -6.03
N PRO A 93 -11.29 0.01 -6.14
CA PRO A 93 -10.84 -0.77 -5.00
C PRO A 93 -9.72 -0.04 -4.25
N SER A 94 -9.98 0.24 -2.97
CA SER A 94 -9.12 1.11 -2.18
C SER A 94 -8.90 0.55 -0.79
N ARG A 95 -7.68 0.72 -0.26
CA ARG A 95 -7.27 0.16 1.03
C ARG A 95 -6.25 1.03 1.75
N LEU A 96 -6.08 0.77 3.04
CA LEU A 96 -4.99 1.31 3.85
C LEU A 96 -3.64 0.67 3.46
N THR A 97 -2.56 1.46 3.44
CA THR A 97 -1.18 0.92 3.37
C THR A 97 -0.45 1.04 4.72
N GLY A 98 0.25 -0.03 5.12
CA GLY A 98 0.88 -0.14 6.45
C GLY A 98 -0.14 0.03 7.59
N THR A 99 0.25 0.77 8.62
CA THR A 99 -0.66 1.22 9.70
C THR A 99 -1.29 2.58 9.40
N GLY A 100 -1.23 3.05 8.15
CA GLY A 100 -1.72 4.36 7.77
C GLY A 100 -0.73 5.51 8.06
N ALA A 101 -1.13 6.76 7.84
CA ALA A 101 -2.48 7.20 7.45
C ALA A 101 -2.79 7.12 5.95
N CYS A 102 -1.80 6.79 5.10
CA CYS A 102 -2.03 6.73 3.66
C CYS A 102 -3.04 5.64 3.29
N VAL A 103 -3.91 5.98 2.35
CA VAL A 103 -4.80 5.07 1.64
C VAL A 103 -4.46 5.11 0.15
N PHE A 104 -4.78 4.06 -0.58
CA PHE A 104 -4.54 4.01 -2.01
C PHE A 104 -5.72 3.39 -2.75
N ALA A 105 -5.90 3.80 -4.00
CA ALA A 105 -6.86 3.25 -4.95
C ALA A 105 -6.13 2.63 -6.14
N GLU A 106 -6.61 1.47 -6.61
CA GLU A 106 -6.01 0.72 -7.72
C GLU A 106 -6.65 1.02 -9.08
N PHE A 107 -5.81 1.22 -10.09
CA PHE A 107 -6.21 1.47 -11.47
C PHE A 107 -5.38 0.66 -12.45
N GLN A 108 -5.95 0.36 -13.62
CA GLN A 108 -5.24 -0.33 -14.69
C GLN A 108 -4.37 0.63 -15.50
N THR A 109 -4.75 1.91 -15.56
CA THR A 109 -4.04 2.92 -16.35
C THR A 109 -3.70 4.17 -15.54
N GLU A 110 -2.64 4.87 -15.96
CA GLU A 110 -2.26 6.16 -15.40
C GLU A 110 -3.35 7.21 -15.60
N GLN A 111 -4.02 7.17 -16.76
CA GLN A 111 -5.03 8.11 -17.18
C GLN A 111 -6.26 8.04 -16.28
N GLU A 112 -6.73 6.84 -15.93
CA GLU A 112 -7.82 6.65 -14.97
C GLU A 112 -7.44 7.21 -13.59
N ALA A 113 -6.25 6.86 -13.09
CA ALA A 113 -5.77 7.33 -11.80
C ALA A 113 -5.65 8.88 -11.77
N LYS A 114 -5.10 9.49 -12.81
CA LYS A 114 -4.98 10.97 -12.94
C LYS A 114 -6.34 11.65 -13.09
N SER A 115 -7.30 11.02 -13.76
CA SER A 115 -8.67 11.53 -13.85
C SER A 115 -9.31 11.66 -12.47
N ILE A 116 -9.12 10.66 -11.60
CA ILE A 116 -9.61 10.73 -10.21
C ILE A 116 -8.79 11.71 -9.38
N LEU A 117 -7.46 11.79 -9.57
CA LEU A 117 -6.61 12.79 -8.90
C LEU A 117 -7.11 14.23 -9.14
N SER A 118 -7.57 14.53 -10.36
CA SER A 118 -8.09 15.87 -10.70
C SER A 118 -9.37 16.26 -9.94
N LYS A 119 -10.08 15.28 -9.37
CA LYS A 119 -11.32 15.45 -8.60
C LYS A 119 -11.08 15.44 -7.09
N LEU A 120 -9.83 15.26 -6.68
CA LEU A 120 -9.47 15.07 -5.28
C LEU A 120 -9.83 16.33 -4.49
N PRO A 121 -10.56 16.20 -3.37
CA PRO A 121 -11.03 17.36 -2.63
C PRO A 121 -9.88 18.09 -1.93
N ASN A 122 -10.01 19.41 -1.77
CA ASN A 122 -8.95 20.28 -1.26
C ASN A 122 -8.38 19.91 0.14
N TRP A 123 -9.11 19.10 0.92
CA TRP A 123 -8.67 18.65 2.25
C TRP A 123 -7.78 17.40 2.19
N LEU A 124 -7.67 16.75 1.04
CA LEU A 124 -6.90 15.54 0.83
C LEU A 124 -5.69 15.88 -0.04
N HIS A 125 -4.54 15.28 0.26
CA HIS A 125 -3.37 15.35 -0.61
C HIS A 125 -3.21 14.01 -1.31
N GLY A 126 -2.75 14.00 -2.55
CA GLY A 126 -2.50 12.75 -3.24
C GLY A 126 -1.58 12.88 -4.44
N PHE A 127 -1.11 11.73 -4.92
CA PHE A 127 -0.29 11.62 -6.12
C PHE A 127 -0.58 10.29 -6.82
N VAL A 128 -0.23 10.22 -8.10
CA VAL A 128 -0.33 8.99 -8.90
C VAL A 128 1.05 8.39 -9.11
N ALA A 129 1.18 7.07 -8.94
CA ALA A 129 2.41 6.34 -9.18
C ALA A 129 2.13 4.94 -9.74
N LYS A 130 3.08 4.41 -10.52
CA LYS A 130 3.06 3.02 -10.98
C LYS A 130 3.70 2.12 -9.93
N GLY A 131 3.05 1.03 -9.54
CA GLY A 131 3.69 -0.05 -8.80
C GLY A 131 4.63 -0.82 -9.71
N VAL A 132 5.83 -1.11 -9.23
CA VAL A 132 6.87 -1.83 -9.97
C VAL A 132 7.46 -2.95 -9.13
N ASN A 133 7.73 -4.09 -9.75
CA ASN A 133 8.29 -5.26 -9.08
C ASN A 133 9.80 -5.18 -8.88
N THR A 134 10.47 -4.35 -9.67
CA THR A 134 11.90 -4.06 -9.51
C THR A 134 12.06 -2.65 -8.98
N SER A 135 12.81 -2.51 -7.89
CA SER A 135 13.10 -1.22 -7.27
C SER A 135 13.77 -0.26 -8.27
N PRO A 136 13.32 1.00 -8.36
CA PRO A 136 13.99 2.01 -9.18
C PRO A 136 15.48 2.16 -8.85
N LEU A 137 15.88 1.96 -7.57
CA LEU A 137 17.28 1.96 -7.17
C LEU A 137 18.10 0.89 -7.92
N MET A 138 17.57 -0.34 -8.00
CA MET A 138 18.26 -1.44 -8.68
C MET A 138 18.38 -1.16 -10.17
N HIS A 139 17.31 -0.65 -10.79
CA HIS A 139 17.33 -0.24 -12.19
C HIS A 139 18.46 0.77 -12.46
N THR A 140 18.53 1.84 -11.67
CA THR A 140 19.57 2.88 -11.80
C THR A 140 20.98 2.33 -11.61
N LEU A 141 21.21 1.46 -10.62
CA LEU A 141 22.53 0.85 -10.37
C LEU A 141 22.98 -0.06 -11.52
N THR A 142 22.06 -0.82 -12.12
CA THR A 142 22.35 -1.66 -13.28
C THR A 142 22.70 -0.81 -14.50
N THR A 143 21.93 0.25 -14.79
CA THR A 143 22.23 1.16 -15.92
C THR A 143 23.61 1.79 -15.77
N HIS A 144 23.96 2.31 -14.59
CA HIS A 144 25.27 2.92 -14.36
C HIS A 144 26.45 1.93 -14.48
N SER A 145 26.24 0.66 -14.14
CA SER A 145 27.28 -0.36 -14.25
C SER A 145 27.54 -0.81 -15.68
N LEU A 146 26.59 -0.57 -16.60
CA LEU A 146 26.72 -0.87 -18.04
C LEU A 146 27.34 0.29 -18.83
N GLU A 147 27.37 1.49 -18.25
CA GLU A 147 27.97 2.70 -18.83
C GLU A 147 29.46 2.91 -18.43
N GLN A 148 30.01 2.03 -17.57
CA GLN A 148 31.42 1.97 -17.20
C GLN A 148 32.14 0.80 -17.87
#